data_AF-A0A561SJA2-F1
#
_entry.id   AF-A0A561SJA2-F1
#
_cell.length_a   1.000
_cell.length_b   1.000
_cell.length_c   1.000
_cell.angle_alpha   90.00
_cell.angle_beta   90.00
_cell.angle_gamma   90.00
#
_symmetry.space_group_name_H-M   'P 1'
#
loop_
_entity.id
_entity.type
_entity.pdbx_description
1 polymer ?
#
loop_
_entity_poly.entity_id
_entity_poly.type
_entity_poly.pdbx_seq_one_letter_code
_entity_poly.pdbx_strand_id
1 'polypeptide(L)'
;MAVRMMLRMQKERLTVSLDAGVAAHVRQCGARSRGGASGYLERLVREDQLREGVDAMARWYAQHPGYAEDAEAERAAAADELGESA
;
A
#
# COMPACT_ATOMS: atom_id res chain seq x y z
N MET A 1 -4.94 -15.24 33.56
CA MET A 1 -5.43 -16.03 32.40
C MET A 1 -5.15 -15.26 31.12
N ALA A 2 -4.34 -15.85 30.25
CA ALA A 2 -3.78 -15.20 29.06
C ALA A 2 -4.82 -15.07 27.95
N VAL A 3 -5.47 -13.91 27.86
CA VAL A 3 -6.17 -13.44 26.65
C VAL A 3 -5.26 -12.43 25.95
N ARG A 4 -4.03 -12.85 25.64
CA ARG A 4 -3.20 -12.10 24.69
C ARG A 4 -3.67 -12.58 23.32
N MET A 5 -4.63 -11.85 22.76
CA MET A 5 -5.20 -12.02 21.42
C MET A 5 -4.10 -12.31 20.39
N MET A 6 -3.78 -13.59 20.18
CA MET A 6 -3.27 -14.06 18.90
C MET A 6 -4.46 -14.02 17.94
N LEU A 7 -4.74 -12.84 17.41
CA LEU A 7 -5.50 -12.72 16.17
C LEU A 7 -4.64 -13.39 15.10
N ARG A 8 -4.70 -14.72 14.99
CA ARG A 8 -4.18 -15.45 13.84
C ARG A 8 -4.93 -14.86 12.65
N MET A 9 -4.26 -14.02 11.86
CA MET A 9 -4.77 -13.65 10.54
C MET A 9 -5.14 -14.95 9.82
N GLN A 10 -6.43 -15.19 9.63
CA GLN A 10 -6.89 -16.37 8.92
C GLN A 10 -6.32 -16.30 7.51
N LYS A 11 -5.52 -17.31 7.15
CA LYS A 11 -4.97 -17.41 5.80
C LYS A 11 -6.03 -18.04 4.92
N GLU A 12 -6.54 -17.27 3.98
CA GLU A 12 -7.41 -17.77 2.93
C GLU A 12 -6.56 -18.40 1.81
N ARG A 13 -7.01 -19.54 1.28
CA ARG A 13 -6.37 -20.21 0.14
C ARG A 13 -7.25 -20.06 -1.08
N LEU A 14 -6.76 -19.32 -2.06
CA LEU A 14 -7.37 -19.16 -3.37
C LEU A 14 -6.63 -20.04 -4.41
N THR A 15 -7.37 -20.62 -5.35
CA THR A 15 -6.82 -21.26 -6.54
C THR A 15 -7.27 -20.47 -7.76
N VAL A 16 -6.31 -20.09 -8.61
CA VAL A 16 -6.56 -19.32 -9.84
C VAL A 16 -6.01 -20.06 -11.05
N SER A 17 -6.81 -20.08 -12.11
CA SER A 17 -6.38 -20.56 -13.42
C SER A 17 -5.67 -19.42 -14.15
N LEU A 18 -4.50 -19.72 -14.70
CA LEU A 18 -3.68 -18.78 -15.47
C LEU A 18 -3.31 -19.44 -16.80
N ASP A 19 -3.14 -18.62 -17.84
CA ASP A 19 -2.57 -19.09 -19.10
C ASP A 19 -1.20 -19.75 -18.88
N ALA A 20 -0.89 -20.75 -19.70
CA ALA A 20 0.29 -21.59 -19.50
C ALA A 20 1.60 -20.78 -19.40
N GLY A 21 1.75 -19.74 -20.23
CA GLY A 21 2.91 -18.85 -20.21
C GLY A 21 2.99 -18.03 -18.93
N VAL A 22 1.87 -17.47 -18.47
CA VAL A 22 1.81 -16.69 -17.22
C VAL A 22 2.10 -17.60 -16.02
N ALA A 23 1.51 -18.79 -15.98
CA ALA A 23 1.77 -19.76 -14.92
C ALA A 23 3.25 -20.19 -14.87
N ALA A 24 3.89 -20.39 -16.02
CA ALA A 24 5.31 -20.69 -16.10
C ALA A 24 6.17 -19.54 -15.56
N HIS A 25 5.85 -18.30 -15.94
CA HIS A 25 6.54 -17.12 -15.45
C HIS A 25 6.39 -16.94 -13.93
N VAL A 26 5.17 -17.09 -13.40
CA VAL A 26 4.90 -17.04 -11.95
C VAL A 26 5.72 -18.09 -11.21
N ARG A 27 5.82 -19.31 -11.73
CA ARG A 27 6.65 -20.35 -11.13
C ARG A 27 8.14 -20.00 -11.17
N GLN A 28 8.64 -19.50 -12.31
CA GLN A 28 10.04 -19.09 -12.46
C GLN A 28 10.43 -17.97 -11.49
N CYS A 29 9.59 -16.96 -11.33
CA CYS A 29 9.82 -15.86 -10.40
C CYS A 29 9.59 -16.29 -8.95
N GLY A 30 8.60 -17.13 -8.70
CA GLY A 30 8.32 -17.75 -7.41
C GLY A 30 9.49 -18.57 -6.88
N ALA A 31 10.24 -19.27 -7.75
CA ALA A 31 11.42 -20.04 -7.35
C ALA A 31 12.52 -19.19 -6.67
N ARG A 32 12.55 -17.88 -6.95
CA ARG A 32 13.50 -16.92 -6.36
C ARG A 32 12.91 -16.14 -5.18
N SER A 33 11.64 -16.35 -4.86
CA SER A 33 10.89 -15.60 -3.87
C SER A 33 10.68 -16.41 -2.59
N ARG A 34 10.79 -15.75 -1.44
CA ARG A 34 10.41 -16.36 -0.16
C ARG A 34 8.92 -16.70 -0.18
N GLY A 35 8.57 -17.97 0.04
CA GLY A 35 7.17 -18.42 -0.04
C GLY A 35 6.70 -18.85 -1.43
N GLY A 36 7.62 -19.02 -2.39
CA GLY A 36 7.32 -19.57 -3.70
C GLY A 36 6.45 -18.66 -4.56
N ALA A 37 5.61 -19.27 -5.41
CA ALA A 37 4.66 -18.55 -6.26
C ALA A 37 3.71 -17.66 -5.44
N SER A 38 3.22 -18.13 -4.28
CA SER A 38 2.33 -17.36 -3.43
C SER A 38 3.00 -16.12 -2.86
N GLY A 39 4.25 -16.22 -2.40
CA GLY A 39 5.00 -15.06 -1.92
C GLY A 39 5.34 -14.06 -3.03
N TYR A 40 5.62 -14.57 -4.23
CA TYR A 40 5.79 -13.72 -5.41
C TYR A 40 4.53 -12.92 -5.74
N LEU A 41 3.35 -13.58 -5.76
CA LEU A 41 2.07 -12.95 -6.01
C LEU A 41 1.69 -11.96 -4.90
N GLU A 42 1.90 -12.30 -3.63
CA GLU A 42 1.65 -11.39 -2.50
C GLU A 42 2.44 -10.09 -2.65
N ARG A 43 3.72 -10.18 -3.02
CA ARG A 43 4.56 -9.00 -3.27
C ARG A 43 3.98 -8.13 -4.40
N LEU A 44 3.57 -8.74 -5.51
CA LEU A 44 2.98 -8.00 -6.62
C LEU A 44 1.67 -7.30 -6.22
N VAL A 45 0.80 -7.96 -5.45
CA VAL A 45 -0.45 -7.36 -4.96
C VAL A 45 -0.15 -6.14 -4.08
N ARG A 46 0.87 -6.22 -3.21
CA ARG A 46 1.28 -5.08 -2.38
C ARG A 46 1.84 -3.92 -3.21
N GLU A 47 2.63 -4.23 -4.25
CA GLU A 47 3.16 -3.22 -5.18
C GLU A 47 2.04 -2.53 -5.96
N ASP A 48 0.99 -3.27 -6.35
CA ASP A 48 -0.15 -2.71 -7.07
C ASP A 48 -1.00 -1.80 -6.19
N GLN A 49 -1.25 -2.17 -4.93
CA GLN A 49 -1.93 -1.32 -3.95
C GLN A 49 -1.22 0.03 -3.76
N LEU A 50 0.11 0.03 -3.73
CA LEU A 50 0.89 1.27 -3.63
C LEU A 50 0.71 2.13 -4.89
N ARG A 51 0.72 1.51 -6.07
CA ARG A 51 0.49 2.22 -7.34
C ARG A 51 -0.91 2.84 -7.37
N GLU A 52 -1.94 2.07 -7.05
CA GLU A 52 -3.33 2.56 -6.98
C GLU A 52 -3.47 3.72 -5.99
N GLY A 53 -2.80 3.64 -4.83
CA GLY A 53 -2.78 4.72 -3.85
C GLY A 53 -2.14 5.99 -4.39
N VAL A 54 -0.99 5.87 -5.05
CA VAL A 54 -0.31 7.02 -5.68
C VAL A 54 -1.16 7.62 -6.80
N ASP A 55 -1.77 6.80 -7.65
CA ASP A 55 -2.63 7.26 -8.75
C ASP A 55 -3.91 7.93 -8.24
N ALA A 56 -4.50 7.43 -7.15
CA ALA A 56 -5.62 8.09 -6.49
C ALA A 56 -5.21 9.46 -5.93
N MET A 57 -4.06 9.54 -5.27
CA MET A 57 -3.55 10.78 -4.71
C MET A 57 -3.22 11.80 -5.80
N ALA A 58 -2.58 11.37 -6.89
CA ALA A 58 -2.28 12.22 -8.04
C ALA A 58 -3.55 12.80 -8.68
N ARG A 59 -4.59 11.97 -8.88
CA ARG A 59 -5.90 12.42 -9.38
C ARG A 59 -6.56 13.43 -8.45
N TRP A 60 -6.42 13.24 -7.14
CA TRP A 60 -6.99 14.16 -6.17
C TRP A 60 -6.28 15.53 -6.20
N TYR A 61 -4.94 15.56 -6.24
CA TYR A 61 -4.17 16.80 -6.36
C TYR A 61 -4.45 17.53 -7.68
N ALA A 62 -4.62 16.81 -8.78
CA ALA A 62 -5.02 17.41 -10.05
C ALA A 62 -6.40 18.11 -9.98
N GLN A 63 -7.29 17.65 -9.10
CA GLN A 63 -8.60 18.27 -8.85
C GLN A 63 -8.54 19.41 -7.83
N HIS A 64 -7.47 19.49 -7.03
CA HIS A 64 -7.27 20.48 -5.96
C HIS A 64 -5.89 21.14 -6.11
N PRO A 65 -5.63 21.86 -7.22
CA PRO A 65 -4.29 22.33 -7.57
C PRO A 65 -3.70 23.33 -6.57
N GLY A 66 -4.51 24.05 -5.80
CA GLY A 66 -4.06 25.00 -4.77
C GLY A 66 -3.92 24.40 -3.37
N TYR A 67 -4.30 23.13 -3.18
CA TYR A 67 -4.33 22.55 -1.84
C TYR A 67 -2.93 22.44 -1.22
N ALA A 68 -1.89 22.23 -2.03
CA ALA A 68 -0.54 22.11 -1.49
C ALA A 68 -0.09 23.44 -0.86
N GLU A 69 -0.36 24.54 -1.54
CA GLU A 69 -0.10 25.90 -1.09
C GLU A 69 -1.00 26.26 0.10
N ASP A 70 -2.29 25.94 0.05
CA ASP A 70 -3.24 26.20 1.13
C ASP A 70 -2.84 25.42 2.40
N ALA A 71 -2.49 24.14 2.28
CA ALA A 71 -2.04 23.31 3.39
C ALA A 71 -0.67 23.72 3.93
N GLU A 72 0.18 24.39 3.13
CA GLU A 72 1.43 24.99 3.60
C GLU A 72 1.17 26.28 4.37
N ALA A 73 0.27 27.14 3.87
CA ALA A 73 -0.16 28.34 4.57
C ALA A 73 -0.82 28.03 5.93
N GLU A 74 -1.68 27.02 5.99
CA GLU A 74 -2.30 26.56 7.24
C GLU A 74 -1.26 26.01 8.23
N ARG A 75 -0.26 25.23 7.75
CA ARG A 75 0.82 24.73 8.61
C ARG A 75 1.71 25.84 9.15
N ALA A 76 2.00 26.86 8.35
CA ALA A 76 2.75 28.03 8.78
C ALA A 76 1.97 28.82 9.84
N ALA A 77 0.68 29.08 9.61
CA ALA A 77 -0.18 29.76 10.58
C ALA A 77 -0.27 28.99 11.92
N ALA A 78 -0.41 27.66 11.88
CA ALA A 78 -0.45 26.82 13.09
C ALA A 78 0.89 26.81 13.85
N ALA A 79 2.02 26.93 13.16
CA ALA A 79 3.33 27.02 13.80
C ALA A 79 3.55 28.37 14.50
N ASP A 80 3.06 29.46 13.90
CA ASP A 80 3.10 30.80 14.49
C ASP A 80 2.24 30.89 15.76
N GLU A 81 1.02 30.33 15.75
CA GLU A 81 0.15 30.27 16.93
C GLU A 81 0.78 29.53 18.13
N LEU A 82 1.55 28.46 17.87
CA LEU A 82 2.26 27.69 18.90
C LEU A 82 3.53 28.42 19.41
N GLY A 83 4.12 29.30 18.61
CA GLY A 83 5.26 30.13 19.01
C GLY A 83 4.86 31.35 19.85
N GLU A 84 3.65 31.88 19.66
CA GLU A 84 3.13 33.04 20.40
C GLU A 84 2.49 32.65 21.75
N SER A 85 2.28 31.35 21.99
CA SER A 85 1.74 30.79 23.23
C SER A 85 2.79 30.18 24.18
N ALA A 86 4.09 30.40 23.91
CA ALA A 86 5.24 30.00 24.74
C ALA A 86 5.92 31.22 25.40
#